data_AF-A0A356PDA8-F1
#
_entry.id   AF-A0A356PDA8-F1
#
_cell.length_a   1.000
_cell.length_b   1.000
_cell.length_c   1.000
_cell.angle_alpha   90.00
_cell.angle_beta   90.00
_cell.angle_gamma   90.00
#
_symmetry.space_group_name_H-M   'P 1'
#
loop_
_entity.id
_entity.type
_entity.pdbx_description
1 polymer ?
#
loop_
_entity_poly.entity_id
_entity_poly.type
_entity_poly.pdbx_seq_one_letter_code
_entity_poly.pdbx_strand_id
1 'polypeptide(L)' 'MTVLMMFTALAIGLAEGLPLKKKGQRRELVVMITLLAMTILLAVGHYLALPSPLVLLERWLEPVGKAIFK' A
#
# COMPACT_ATOMS: atom_id res chain seq x y z
N MET A 1 -3.70 -8.24 -14.84
CA MET A 1 -3.59 -8.32 -13.35
C MET A 1 -3.95 -7.00 -12.67
N THR A 2 -3.39 -5.86 -13.07
CA THR A 2 -3.64 -4.53 -12.47
C THR A 2 -5.11 -4.09 -12.50
N VAL A 3 -5.81 -4.29 -13.61
CA VAL A 3 -7.25 -3.95 -13.72
C VAL A 3 -8.10 -4.76 -12.72
N LEU A 4 -7.81 -6.06 -12.59
CA LEU A 4 -8.51 -6.94 -11.65
C LEU A 4 -8.29 -6.51 -10.19
N MET A 5 -7.05 -6.13 -9.83
CA MET A 5 -6.72 -5.59 -8.51
C MET A 5 -7.46 -4.29 -8.20
N MET A 6 -7.70 -3.46 -9.21
CA MET A 6 -8.41 -2.19 -9.03
C MET A 6 -9.89 -2.44 -8.71
N PHE A 7 -10.54 -3.39 -9.38
CA PHE A 7 -11.92 -3.79 -9.09
C PHE A 7 -12.06 -4.48 -7.72
N THR A 8 -11.11 -5.34 -7.33
CA THR A 8 -11.13 -5.98 -6.00
C THR A 8 -10.91 -4.96 -4.88
N ALA A 9 -9.99 -4.01 -5.05
CA ALA A 9 -9.79 -2.91 -4.11
C ALA A 9 -11.07 -2.08 -3.92
N LEU A 10 -11.80 -1.79 -5.01
CA LEU A 10 -13.07 -1.08 -4.94
C LEU A 10 -14.16 -1.89 -4.21
N ALA A 11 -14.23 -3.20 -4.50
CA ALA A 11 -15.17 -4.11 -3.86
C ALA A 11 -14.93 -4.21 -2.36
N ILE A 12 -13.66 -4.31 -1.93
CA ILE A 12 -13.27 -4.32 -0.50
C ILE A 12 -13.66 -2.99 0.16
N GLY A 13 -13.33 -1.86 -0.47
CA GLY A 13 -13.68 -0.54 0.06
C GLY A 13 -15.19 -0.32 0.23
N LEU A 14 -16.00 -0.88 -0.67
CA LEU A 14 -17.47 -0.83 -0.56
C LEU A 14 -18.00 -1.82 0.51
N ALA A 15 -17.51 -3.07 0.50
CA ALA A 15 -17.96 -4.12 1.41
C ALA A 15 -17.64 -3.80 2.88
N GLU A 16 -16.44 -3.27 3.15
CA GLU A 16 -15.95 -2.95 4.49
C GLU A 16 -16.26 -1.49 4.88
N GLY A 17 -16.16 -0.55 3.94
CA GLY A 17 -16.33 0.87 4.22
C GLY A 17 -17.76 1.30 4.55
N LEU A 18 -18.76 0.70 3.90
CA LEU A 18 -20.17 0.95 4.20
C LEU A 18 -20.56 0.56 5.64
N PRO A 19 -20.28 -0.66 6.14
CA PRO A 19 -20.56 -1.01 7.52
C PRO A 19 -19.74 -0.21 8.52
N LEU A 20 -18.47 0.09 8.25
CA LEU A 20 -17.64 0.94 9.12
C LEU A 20 -18.19 2.36 9.28
N LYS A 21 -18.68 2.94 8.17
CA LYS A 21 -19.36 4.24 8.18
C LYS A 21 -20.65 4.20 8.99
N LYS A 22 -21.45 3.13 8.84
CA LYS A 22 -22.70 2.93 9.60
C LYS A 22 -22.46 2.75 11.10
N LYS A 23 -21.38 2.08 11.50
CA LYS A 23 -20.99 1.88 12.92
C LYS A 23 -20.33 3.10 13.56
N GLY A 24 -20.09 4.17 12.81
CA GLY A 24 -19.42 5.38 13.31
C GLY A 24 -17.94 5.19 13.65
N GLN A 25 -17.33 4.07 13.22
CA GLN A 25 -15.92 3.74 13.47
C GLN A 25 -14.99 4.52 12.54
N ARG A 26 -14.94 5.85 12.72
CA ARG A 26 -14.17 6.76 11.86
C ARG A 26 -12.68 6.44 11.83
N ARG A 27 -12.10 5.97 12.94
CA ARG A 27 -10.67 5.60 13.01
C ARG A 27 -10.37 4.40 12.11
N GLU A 28 -11.18 3.35 12.19
CA GLU A 28 -11.04 2.16 11.35
C GLU A 28 -11.26 2.49 9.87
N LEU A 29 -12.25 3.35 9.58
CA LEU A 29 -12.48 3.83 8.22
C LEU A 29 -11.27 4.58 7.65
N VAL A 30 -10.63 5.45 8.46
CA VAL A 30 -9.40 6.15 8.05
C VAL A 30 -8.28 5.16 7.79
N VAL A 31 -8.04 4.20 8.70
CA VAL A 31 -7.02 3.16 8.51
C VAL A 31 -7.27 2.37 7.22
N MET A 32 -8.51 1.95 6.98
CA MET A 32 -8.88 1.22 5.76
C MET A 32 -8.61 2.04 4.50
N ILE A 33 -9.01 3.31 4.47
CA ILE A 33 -8.76 4.21 3.34
C ILE A 33 -7.25 4.40 3.11
N THR A 34 -6.46 4.57 4.18
CA THR A 34 -5.02 4.72 4.08
C THR A 34 -4.36 3.48 3.48
N LEU A 35 -4.75 2.28 3.94
CA LEU A 35 -4.23 1.01 3.40
C LEU A 35 -4.61 0.82 1.93
N LEU A 36 -5.85 1.16 1.55
CA LEU A 36 -6.29 1.16 0.16
C LEU A 36 -5.48 2.12 -0.71
N ALA A 37 -5.27 3.35 -0.24
CA ALA A 37 -4.48 4.35 -0.95
C ALA A 37 -3.02 3.90 -1.13
N MET A 38 -2.40 3.34 -0.09
CA MET A 38 -1.05 2.77 -0.17
C MET A 38 -0.97 1.63 -1.19
N THR A 39 -1.96 0.73 -1.20
CA THR A 39 -2.01 -0.39 -2.13
C THR A 39 -2.11 0.09 -3.57
N ILE A 40 -2.96 1.08 -3.83
CA ILE A 40 -3.09 1.72 -5.15
C ILE A 40 -1.77 2.38 -5.56
N LEU A 41 -1.13 3.13 -4.65
CA LEU A 41 0.15 3.79 -4.91
C LEU A 41 1.23 2.79 -5.29
N LEU A 42 1.32 1.66 -4.59
CA LEU A 42 2.27 0.58 -4.90
C LEU A 42 1.97 -0.09 -6.24
N ALA A 43 0.70 -0.34 -6.54
CA ALA A 43 0.29 -0.92 -7.82
C ALA A 43 0.60 0.01 -9.01
N VAL A 44 0.35 1.31 -8.84
CA VAL A 44 0.69 2.34 -9.84
C VAL A 44 2.20 2.46 -9.98
N GLY A 45 2.96 2.48 -8.88
CA GLY A 45 4.42 2.52 -8.93
C GLY A 45 5.01 1.32 -9.66
N HIS A 46 4.47 0.12 -9.42
CA HIS A 46 4.84 -1.07 -10.18
C HIS A 46 4.51 -0.94 -11.67
N TYR A 47 3.33 -0.41 -12.02
CA TYR A 47 2.95 -0.18 -13.42
C TYR A 47 3.85 0.83 -14.14
N LEU A 48 4.31 1.88 -13.43
CA LEU A 48 5.25 2.88 -13.92
C LEU A 48 6.71 2.40 -13.91
N ALA A 49 6.96 1.12 -13.63
CA ALA A 49 8.29 0.53 -13.47
C ALA A 49 9.18 1.28 -12.46
N LEU A 50 8.58 1.91 -11.44
CA LEU A 50 9.32 2.49 -10.34
C LEU A 50 9.97 1.37 -9.52
N PRO A 51 11.19 1.59 -9.00
CA PRO A 51 11.84 0.64 -8.11
C PRO A 51 10.95 0.39 -6.89
N SER A 52 10.81 -0.88 -6.52
CA SER A 52 9.97 -1.26 -5.39
C SER A 52 10.51 -0.64 -4.09
N PRO A 53 9.64 -0.39 -3.09
CA PRO A 53 10.09 0.14 -1.80
C PRO A 53 11.16 -0.73 -1.14
N LEU A 54 11.12 -2.05 -1.36
CA LEU A 54 12.14 -2.99 -0.89
C LEU A 54 13.50 -2.70 -1.52
N VAL A 55 13.54 -2.48 -2.84
CA VAL A 55 14.79 -2.13 -3.55
C VAL A 55 15.31 -0.77 -3.10
N LEU A 56 14.41 0.19 -2.84
CA LEU A 56 14.80 1.50 -2.30
C LEU A 56 15.38 1.37 -0.88
N LEU A 57 14.77 0.54 -0.05
CA LEU A 57 15.22 0.26 1.32
C LEU A 57 16.59 -0.44 1.32
N GLU A 58 16.78 -1.42 0.44
CA GLU A 58 18.03 -2.15 0.29
C GLU A 58 19.18 -1.22 -0.09
N ARG A 59 18.98 -0.34 -1.08
CA ARG A 59 19.96 0.69 -1.46
C ARG A 59 20.29 1.65 -0.31
N TRP A 60 19.30 1.95 0.53
CA TRP A 60 19.49 2.79 1.71
C TRP A 60 20.27 2.09 2.83
N LEU A 61 20.07 0.79 3.02
CA LEU A 61 20.78 -0.01 4.02
C LEU A 61 22.17 -0.47 3.56
N GLU A 62 22.41 -0.55 2.25
CA GLU A 62 23.69 -0.92 1.67
C GLU A 62 24.92 -0.20 2.29
N PRO A 63 24.91 1.14 2.49
CA PRO A 63 26.02 1.83 3.16
C PRO A 63 26.19 1.43 4.63
N VAL A 64 25.09 1.14 5.35
CA VAL A 64 25.14 0.68 6.74
C VAL A 64 25.72 -0.72 6.82
N GLY A 65 25.28 -1.63 5.94
CA GLY A 65 25.83 -2.98 5.84
C GLY A 65 27.33 -2.96 5.54
N LYS A 66 27.77 -2.12 4.61
CA LYS A 66 29.20 -1.92 4.29
C LYS A 66 30.02 -1.32 5.43
N ALA A 67 29.40 -0.57 6.35
CA ALA A 67 30.08 0.02 7.50
C ALA A 67 30.22 -0.96 8.68
N ILE A 68 29.31 -1.93 8.82
CA ILE A 68 29.28 -2.89 9.94
C ILE A 68 30.05 -4.18 9.61
N PHE A 69 29.96 -4.67 8.38
CA PHE A 69 30.53 -5.97 7.98
C PHE A 69 31.86 -5.86 7.23
N LYS A 70 32.55 -4.71 7.31
CA LYS A 70 33.86 -4.49 6.69
C LYS A 70 34.93 -4.25 7.74
#